data_AF-A0A7Y3U3E3-F1
#
_entry.id   AF-A0A7Y3U3E3-F1
#
_cell.length_a   1.000
_cell.length_b   1.000
_cell.length_c   1.000
_cell.angle_alpha   90.00
_cell.angle_beta   90.00
_cell.angle_gamma   90.00
#
_symmetry.space_group_name_H-M   'P 1'
#
loop_
_entity.id
_entity.type
_entity.pdbx_description
1 polymer ?
#
loop_
_entity_poly.entity_id
_entity_poly.type
_entity_poly.pdbx_seq_one_letter_code
_entity_poly.pdbx_strand_id
1 'polypeptide(L)'
;MQGSTQPDGFGGQKQDERFMVSYCEHCGFPTIWHGESIIFPLNMSAEPPNQDLPEEIVEDYEEARAIVNLSPRGAAALLRLAIQKLCAHLGQPGKNINSDIKALVAAGLPPKVQEALDSVRVIGNEAVHPGTIDLKDNRDTANQLFRLVNFIAQKMLTEPREIDEIYNGLPADKLRGIEERDK
;
A
#
# COMPACT_ATOMS: atom_id res chain seq x y z
N MET A 1 16.72 -39.48 -17.47
CA MET A 1 17.63 -39.49 -16.30
C MET A 1 16.77 -39.46 -15.05
N GLN A 2 17.00 -40.39 -14.13
CA GLN A 2 16.03 -40.76 -13.06
C GLN A 2 15.84 -39.67 -12.01
N GLY A 3 14.58 -39.51 -11.61
CA GLY A 3 14.12 -38.67 -10.51
C GLY A 3 13.86 -39.46 -9.22
N SER A 4 13.80 -38.78 -8.06
CA SER A 4 13.73 -39.35 -6.71
C SER A 4 12.31 -39.69 -6.23
N THR A 5 12.23 -40.56 -5.22
CA THR A 5 11.00 -41.04 -4.58
C THR A 5 10.98 -40.75 -3.07
N GLN A 6 10.76 -39.48 -2.71
CA GLN A 6 10.33 -38.92 -1.41
C GLN A 6 11.38 -38.29 -0.49
N PRO A 7 11.02 -37.31 0.37
CA PRO A 7 9.73 -36.59 0.53
C PRO A 7 9.90 -35.10 0.13
N ASP A 8 8.95 -34.30 -0.34
CA ASP A 8 7.50 -34.39 -0.43
C ASP A 8 7.00 -33.65 -1.71
N GLY A 9 7.85 -33.57 -2.74
CA GLY A 9 7.44 -33.26 -4.10
C GLY A 9 7.51 -34.52 -4.96
N PHE A 10 6.39 -34.96 -5.54
CA PHE A 10 6.39 -35.94 -6.62
C PHE A 10 7.22 -35.40 -7.79
N GLY A 11 8.51 -35.77 -7.88
CA GLY A 11 9.39 -35.26 -8.91
C GLY A 11 10.85 -35.65 -8.73
N GLY A 12 11.55 -35.78 -9.85
CA GLY A 12 13.00 -35.88 -9.85
C GLY A 12 13.66 -34.57 -9.43
N GLN A 13 14.53 -34.63 -8.43
CA GLN A 13 15.42 -33.52 -8.15
C GLN A 13 16.47 -33.45 -9.25
N LYS A 14 16.60 -32.28 -9.89
CA LYS A 14 17.58 -32.02 -10.93
C LYS A 14 18.22 -30.66 -10.67
N GLN A 15 19.53 -30.60 -10.77
CA GLN A 15 20.25 -29.34 -10.72
C GLN A 15 19.99 -28.56 -12.02
N ASP A 16 19.63 -27.29 -11.89
CA ASP A 16 19.38 -26.38 -13.00
C ASP A 16 20.11 -25.07 -12.71
N GLU A 17 21.18 -24.80 -13.47
CA GLU A 17 22.05 -23.64 -13.31
C GLU A 17 21.33 -22.30 -13.53
N ARG A 18 20.12 -22.33 -14.12
CA ARG A 18 19.30 -21.12 -14.28
C ARG A 18 18.72 -20.66 -12.95
N PHE A 19 18.60 -21.52 -11.95
CA PHE A 19 18.13 -21.12 -10.63
C PHE A 19 19.31 -20.69 -9.76
N MET A 20 19.30 -19.43 -9.32
CA MET A 20 20.33 -18.89 -8.41
C MET A 20 19.69 -18.44 -7.10
N VAL A 21 20.45 -18.51 -6.01
CA VAL A 21 20.07 -17.95 -4.71
C VAL A 21 21.10 -16.90 -4.33
N SER A 22 20.64 -15.68 -4.02
CA SER A 22 21.46 -14.61 -3.46
C SER A 22 20.87 -14.14 -2.13
N TYR A 23 21.58 -13.29 -1.39
CA TYR A 23 21.12 -12.74 -0.11
C TYR A 23 21.19 -11.21 -0.15
N CYS A 24 20.20 -10.54 0.42
CA CYS A 24 20.24 -9.09 0.61
C CYS A 24 21.39 -8.72 1.58
N GLU A 25 22.28 -7.83 1.18
CA GLU A 25 23.42 -7.40 2.01
C GLU A 25 23.00 -6.65 3.29
N HIS A 26 21.79 -6.08 3.30
CA HIS A 26 21.29 -5.33 4.44
C HIS A 26 20.58 -6.21 5.49
N CYS A 27 19.66 -7.07 5.07
CA CYS A 27 18.81 -7.86 5.99
C CYS A 27 19.06 -9.37 5.95
N GLY A 28 19.93 -9.86 5.05
CA GLY A 28 20.21 -11.29 4.89
C GLY A 28 19.07 -12.10 4.26
N PHE A 29 18.00 -11.45 3.80
CA PHE A 29 16.84 -12.14 3.23
C PHE A 29 17.21 -12.82 1.90
N PRO A 30 16.80 -14.09 1.68
CA PRO A 30 17.17 -14.83 0.48
C PRO A 30 16.35 -14.39 -0.74
N THR A 31 17.01 -14.28 -1.89
CA THR A 31 16.40 -14.01 -3.19
C THR A 31 16.64 -15.19 -4.12
N ILE A 32 15.58 -15.75 -4.70
CA ILE A 32 15.65 -16.83 -5.70
C ILE A 32 15.44 -16.22 -7.08
N TRP A 33 16.29 -16.63 -8.03
CA TRP A 33 16.31 -16.17 -9.42
C TRP A 33 16.02 -17.34 -10.37
N HIS A 34 15.46 -17.04 -11.54
CA HIS A 34 15.45 -17.91 -12.71
C HIS A 34 15.98 -17.12 -13.92
N GLY A 35 17.20 -17.43 -14.34
CA GLY A 35 17.97 -16.58 -15.25
C GLY A 35 18.23 -15.21 -14.62
N GLU A 36 17.81 -14.15 -15.31
CA GLU A 36 17.93 -12.76 -14.84
C GLU A 36 16.70 -12.28 -14.04
N SER A 37 15.67 -13.12 -13.88
CA SER A 37 14.40 -12.73 -13.22
C SER A 37 14.34 -13.21 -11.78
N ILE A 38 13.99 -12.32 -10.85
CA ILE A 38 13.68 -12.68 -9.45
C ILE A 38 12.33 -13.39 -9.40
N ILE A 39 12.29 -14.56 -8.76
CA ILE A 39 11.05 -15.32 -8.49
C ILE A 39 10.69 -15.37 -7.00
N PHE A 40 11.62 -15.00 -6.11
CA PHE A 40 11.37 -14.84 -4.69
C PHE A 40 12.38 -13.84 -4.06
N PRO A 41 11.98 -13.01 -3.08
CA PRO A 41 10.59 -12.71 -2.76
C PRO A 41 9.96 -11.92 -3.89
N LEU A 42 8.68 -12.18 -4.15
CA LEU A 42 7.92 -11.47 -5.19
C LEU A 42 7.66 -9.99 -4.83
N ASN A 43 7.96 -9.58 -3.59
CA ASN A 43 7.44 -8.36 -2.96
C ASN A 43 8.49 -7.23 -2.84
N MET A 44 9.67 -7.34 -3.45
CA MET A 44 10.80 -6.42 -3.18
C MET A 44 10.62 -4.97 -3.64
N SER A 45 9.69 -4.66 -4.55
CA SER A 45 9.62 -3.31 -5.13
C SER A 45 8.74 -2.31 -4.37
N ALA A 46 7.84 -2.79 -3.52
CA ALA A 46 6.85 -1.96 -2.84
C ALA A 46 7.15 -1.83 -1.35
N GLU A 47 7.05 -0.59 -0.85
CA GLU A 47 7.16 -0.26 0.57
C GLU A 47 6.15 -1.09 1.40
N PRO A 48 6.44 -1.37 2.68
CA PRO A 48 5.44 -1.95 3.56
C PRO A 48 4.26 -0.99 3.79
N PRO A 49 3.06 -1.51 4.12
CA PRO A 49 1.92 -0.68 4.47
C PRO A 49 2.23 0.16 5.72
N ASN A 50 1.67 1.37 5.77
CA ASN A 50 1.68 2.19 6.96
C ASN A 50 1.04 1.44 8.15
N GLN A 51 1.65 1.56 9.34
CA GLN A 51 1.27 0.78 10.53
C GLN A 51 -0.10 1.14 11.11
N ASP A 52 -0.59 2.35 10.83
CA ASP A 52 -1.88 2.84 11.29
C ASP A 52 -3.01 2.56 10.28
N LEU A 53 -2.72 1.85 9.18
CA LEU A 53 -3.77 1.41 8.25
C LEU A 53 -4.70 0.38 8.92
N PRO A 54 -6.03 0.48 8.70
CA PRO A 54 -6.97 -0.56 9.09
C PRO A 54 -6.64 -1.92 8.47
N GLU A 55 -6.90 -3.00 9.20
CA GLU A 55 -6.58 -4.38 8.81
C GLU A 55 -7.11 -4.75 7.42
N GLU A 56 -8.36 -4.40 7.09
CA GLU A 56 -8.97 -4.66 5.78
C GLU A 56 -8.28 -3.96 4.59
N ILE A 57 -7.51 -2.89 4.86
CA ILE A 57 -6.75 -2.14 3.87
C ILE A 57 -5.33 -2.69 3.78
N VAL A 58 -4.77 -3.13 4.91
CA VAL A 58 -3.49 -3.84 4.97
C VAL A 58 -3.56 -5.14 4.15
N GLU A 59 -4.65 -5.90 4.24
CA GLU A 59 -4.86 -7.12 3.45
C GLU A 59 -4.80 -6.85 1.95
N ASP A 60 -5.58 -5.88 1.44
CA ASP A 60 -5.57 -5.50 0.02
C ASP A 60 -4.18 -5.00 -0.43
N TYR A 61 -3.50 -4.23 0.43
CA TYR A 61 -2.17 -3.69 0.16
C TYR A 61 -1.15 -4.82 0.04
N GLU A 62 -1.11 -5.74 0.98
CA GLU A 62 -0.19 -6.89 0.97
C GLU A 62 -0.47 -7.85 -0.19
N GLU A 63 -1.75 -8.06 -0.53
CA GLU A 63 -2.11 -8.83 -1.73
C GLU A 63 -1.58 -8.13 -3.00
N ALA A 64 -1.73 -6.80 -3.10
CA ALA A 64 -1.15 -6.04 -4.19
C ALA A 64 0.38 -6.20 -4.24
N ARG A 65 1.07 -6.17 -3.09
CA ARG A 65 2.54 -6.35 -3.02
C ARG A 65 2.95 -7.73 -3.51
N ALA A 66 2.17 -8.76 -3.16
CA ALA A 66 2.45 -10.13 -3.57
C ALA A 66 2.32 -10.34 -5.08
N ILE A 67 1.41 -9.62 -5.74
CA ILE A 67 1.13 -9.81 -7.16
C ILE A 67 1.74 -8.75 -8.09
N VAL A 68 2.29 -7.62 -7.59
CA VAL A 68 2.71 -6.49 -8.45
C VAL A 68 3.67 -6.89 -9.58
N ASN A 69 4.56 -7.85 -9.35
CA ASN A 69 5.51 -8.30 -10.38
C ASN A 69 4.88 -9.25 -11.40
N LEU A 70 3.82 -9.97 -11.01
CA LEU A 70 3.09 -10.94 -11.82
C LEU A 70 1.93 -10.29 -12.60
N SER A 71 1.18 -9.43 -11.92
CA SER A 71 0.01 -8.70 -12.43
C SER A 71 0.03 -7.27 -11.88
N PRO A 72 0.82 -6.37 -12.51
CA PRO A 72 0.85 -4.95 -12.12
C PRO A 72 -0.54 -4.31 -12.18
N ARG A 73 -1.35 -4.74 -13.15
CA ARG A 73 -2.73 -4.30 -13.35
C ARG A 73 -3.66 -4.75 -12.23
N GLY A 74 -3.49 -5.99 -11.76
CA GLY A 74 -4.21 -6.51 -10.59
C GLY A 74 -3.83 -5.77 -9.32
N ALA A 75 -2.52 -5.56 -9.11
CA ALA A 75 -2.03 -4.78 -7.97
C ALA A 75 -2.57 -3.34 -7.98
N ALA A 76 -2.58 -2.67 -9.14
CA ALA A 76 -3.16 -1.33 -9.25
C ALA A 76 -4.66 -1.29 -8.94
N ALA A 77 -5.43 -2.30 -9.35
CA ALA A 77 -6.85 -2.41 -9.01
C ALA A 77 -7.08 -2.59 -7.50
N LEU A 78 -6.30 -3.46 -6.84
CA LEU A 78 -6.31 -3.66 -5.39
C LEU A 78 -5.94 -2.37 -4.64
N LEU A 79 -4.92 -1.64 -5.11
CA LEU A 79 -4.52 -0.38 -4.47
C LEU A 79 -5.57 0.72 -4.61
N ARG A 80 -6.28 0.79 -5.75
CA ARG A 80 -7.42 1.71 -5.89
C ARG A 80 -8.59 1.32 -4.98
N LEU A 81 -8.81 0.04 -4.75
CA LEU A 81 -9.79 -0.44 -3.75
C LEU A 81 -9.35 -0.06 -2.32
N ALA A 82 -8.08 -0.25 -1.99
CA ALA A 82 -7.51 0.17 -0.71
C ALA A 82 -7.72 1.68 -0.45
N ILE A 83 -7.51 2.53 -1.46
CA ILE A 83 -7.77 3.98 -1.36
C ILE A 83 -9.26 4.28 -1.16
N GLN A 84 -10.14 3.55 -1.83
CA GLN A 84 -11.59 3.69 -1.66
C GLN A 84 -12.02 3.32 -0.23
N LYS A 85 -11.52 2.19 0.29
CA LYS A 85 -11.75 1.78 1.69
C LYS A 85 -11.17 2.81 2.67
N LEU A 86 -10.01 3.39 2.36
CA LEU A 86 -9.42 4.45 3.18
C LEU A 86 -10.30 5.71 3.23
N CYS A 87 -10.84 6.15 2.09
CA CYS A 87 -11.83 7.22 2.07
C CYS A 87 -13.07 6.88 2.93
N ALA A 88 -13.52 5.63 2.92
CA ALA A 88 -14.62 5.17 3.75
C ALA A 88 -14.30 5.26 5.25
N HIS A 89 -13.09 4.82 5.62
CA HIS A 89 -12.57 4.90 6.98
C HIS A 89 -12.48 6.35 7.49
N LEU A 90 -12.19 7.30 6.59
CA LEU A 90 -12.17 8.74 6.89
C LEU A 90 -13.58 9.38 6.92
N GLY A 91 -14.64 8.57 7.03
CA GLY A 91 -16.01 9.04 7.23
C GLY A 91 -16.80 9.34 5.96
N GLN A 92 -16.32 8.90 4.79
CA GLN A 92 -17.07 9.03 3.53
C GLN A 92 -17.80 7.73 3.15
N PRO A 93 -18.73 7.76 2.18
CA PRO A 93 -19.45 6.56 1.76
C PRO A 93 -18.57 5.49 1.10
N GLY A 94 -17.39 5.84 0.59
CA GLY A 94 -16.51 4.90 -0.09
C GLY A 94 -17.10 4.37 -1.40
N LYS A 95 -18.07 5.05 -2.02
CA LYS A 95 -18.77 4.55 -3.22
C LYS A 95 -18.22 5.15 -4.51
N ASN A 96 -17.80 6.40 -4.44
CA ASN A 96 -17.29 7.11 -5.58
C ASN A 96 -16.16 8.01 -5.10
N ILE A 97 -14.94 7.65 -5.48
CA ILE A 97 -13.74 8.34 -5.03
C ILE A 97 -13.79 9.85 -5.34
N ASN A 98 -14.43 10.29 -6.43
CA ASN A 98 -14.55 11.71 -6.76
C ASN A 98 -15.46 12.45 -5.77
N SER A 99 -16.60 11.87 -5.41
CA SER A 99 -17.48 12.48 -4.41
C SER A 99 -16.84 12.47 -3.03
N ASP A 100 -16.12 11.40 -2.71
CA ASP A 100 -15.50 11.21 -1.41
C ASP A 100 -14.32 12.18 -1.23
N ILE A 101 -13.46 12.37 -2.24
CA ILE A 101 -12.41 13.39 -2.24
C ILE A 101 -13.01 14.78 -2.04
N LYS A 102 -14.06 15.12 -2.80
CA LYS A 102 -14.71 16.44 -2.69
C LYS A 102 -15.28 16.68 -1.29
N ALA A 103 -15.87 15.66 -0.69
CA ALA A 103 -16.43 15.74 0.66
C ALA A 103 -15.35 15.81 1.74
N LEU A 104 -14.25 15.07 1.60
CA LEU A 104 -13.08 15.17 2.48
C LEU A 104 -12.45 16.57 2.42
N VAL A 105 -12.31 17.15 1.21
CA VAL A 105 -11.82 18.52 1.05
C VAL A 105 -12.71 19.52 1.76
N ALA A 106 -14.04 19.37 1.65
CA ALA A 106 -14.98 20.19 2.40
C ALA A 106 -14.87 20.01 3.93
N ALA A 107 -14.43 18.83 4.38
CA ALA A 107 -14.16 18.52 5.79
C ALA A 107 -12.76 18.96 6.26
N GLY A 108 -11.99 19.67 5.43
CA GLY A 108 -10.68 20.20 5.82
C GLY A 108 -9.49 19.31 5.46
N LEU A 109 -9.62 18.45 4.46
CA LEU A 109 -8.50 17.63 3.97
C LEU A 109 -7.28 18.49 3.62
N PRO A 110 -6.06 18.12 4.04
CA PRO A 110 -4.86 18.87 3.71
C PRO A 110 -4.67 18.98 2.18
N PRO A 111 -4.27 20.15 1.64
CA PRO A 111 -4.17 20.35 0.19
C PRO A 111 -3.26 19.33 -0.52
N LYS A 112 -2.17 18.89 0.14
CA LYS A 112 -1.27 17.87 -0.41
C LYS A 112 -1.88 16.47 -0.46
N VAL A 113 -2.78 16.15 0.47
CA VAL A 113 -3.53 14.89 0.44
C VAL A 113 -4.57 14.91 -0.67
N GLN A 114 -5.20 16.06 -0.92
CA GLN A 114 -6.05 16.25 -2.09
C GLN A 114 -5.28 16.04 -3.39
N GLU A 115 -4.12 16.69 -3.58
CA GLU A 115 -3.27 16.49 -4.77
C GLU A 115 -2.89 15.02 -4.98
N ALA A 116 -2.57 14.31 -3.90
CA ALA A 116 -2.28 12.88 -3.93
C ALA A 116 -3.49 12.06 -4.41
N LEU A 117 -4.67 12.28 -3.84
CA LEU A 117 -5.90 11.60 -4.23
C LEU A 117 -6.35 11.94 -5.67
N ASP A 118 -6.19 13.19 -6.09
CA ASP A 118 -6.45 13.60 -7.47
C ASP A 118 -5.47 12.94 -8.45
N SER A 119 -4.22 12.72 -8.05
CA SER A 119 -3.23 12.00 -8.87
C SER A 119 -3.64 10.54 -9.10
N VAL A 120 -4.20 9.85 -8.10
CA VAL A 120 -4.74 8.49 -8.23
C VAL A 120 -5.76 8.39 -9.36
N ARG A 121 -6.59 9.43 -9.53
CA ARG A 121 -7.61 9.50 -10.58
C ARG A 121 -6.99 9.65 -11.97
N VAL A 122 -5.95 10.48 -12.09
CA VAL A 122 -5.31 10.80 -13.37
C VAL A 122 -4.41 9.65 -13.86
N ILE A 123 -3.74 8.98 -12.94
CA ILE A 123 -2.80 7.88 -13.24
C ILE A 123 -3.54 6.65 -13.86
N GLY A 124 -4.87 6.57 -13.75
CA GLY A 124 -5.71 5.49 -14.32
C GLY A 124 -6.58 5.87 -15.53
N ASN A 125 -6.17 6.83 -16.37
CA ASN A 125 -6.75 7.21 -17.67
C ASN A 125 -8.09 6.55 -18.06
N GLU A 126 -9.19 7.00 -17.42
CA GLU A 126 -10.60 6.64 -17.70
C GLU A 126 -11.15 5.36 -17.03
N ALA A 127 -10.36 4.59 -16.28
CA ALA A 127 -10.85 3.54 -15.37
C ALA A 127 -11.28 4.13 -14.01
N VAL A 128 -12.30 4.99 -14.02
CA VAL A 128 -12.73 5.80 -12.85
C VAL A 128 -13.56 5.00 -11.84
N HIS A 129 -13.47 3.67 -11.85
CA HIS A 129 -14.14 2.81 -10.88
C HIS A 129 -13.12 1.96 -10.11
N PRO A 130 -13.03 2.10 -8.79
CA PRO A 130 -12.27 1.19 -7.93
C PRO A 130 -12.61 -0.28 -8.22
N GLY A 131 -11.60 -1.16 -8.15
CA GLY A 131 -11.77 -2.58 -8.47
C GLY A 131 -11.86 -2.92 -9.97
N THR A 132 -11.77 -1.93 -10.86
CA THR A 132 -11.63 -2.18 -12.30
C THR A 132 -10.15 -2.25 -12.70
N ILE A 133 -9.86 -3.09 -13.71
CA ILE A 133 -8.51 -3.28 -14.22
C ILE A 133 -8.31 -2.39 -15.43
N ASP A 134 -7.40 -1.41 -15.35
CA ASP A 134 -6.95 -0.66 -16.52
C ASP A 134 -5.95 -1.51 -17.33
N LEU A 135 -6.11 -1.52 -18.67
CA LEU A 135 -5.20 -2.21 -19.58
C LEU A 135 -3.84 -1.50 -19.69
N LYS A 136 -3.77 -0.22 -19.35
CA LYS A 136 -2.56 0.62 -19.40
C LYS A 136 -1.76 0.61 -18.10
N ASP A 137 -2.33 0.07 -17.00
CA ASP A 137 -1.62 -0.05 -15.73
C ASP A 137 -0.36 -0.89 -15.90
N ASN A 138 0.74 -0.38 -15.35
CA ASN A 138 2.05 -1.02 -15.37
C ASN A 138 2.67 -1.00 -13.97
N ARG A 139 3.90 -1.50 -13.84
CA ARG A 139 4.60 -1.57 -12.55
C ARG A 139 4.84 -0.19 -11.94
N ASP A 140 5.15 0.82 -12.76
CA ASP A 140 5.39 2.19 -12.28
C ASP A 140 4.11 2.80 -11.70
N THR A 141 2.98 2.60 -12.38
CA THR A 141 1.66 3.00 -11.86
C THR A 141 1.36 2.32 -10.51
N ALA A 142 1.54 1.01 -10.40
CA ALA A 142 1.31 0.30 -9.14
C ALA A 142 2.25 0.80 -8.02
N ASN A 143 3.53 1.01 -8.32
CA ASN A 143 4.50 1.57 -7.37
C ASN A 143 4.13 3.00 -6.92
N GLN A 144 3.60 3.83 -7.81
CA GLN A 144 3.07 5.15 -7.44
C GLN A 144 1.85 5.03 -6.52
N LEU A 145 0.94 4.10 -6.80
CA LEU A 145 -0.25 3.86 -5.96
C LEU A 145 0.12 3.38 -4.55
N PHE A 146 1.12 2.50 -4.40
CA PHE A 146 1.64 2.09 -3.09
C PHE A 146 2.09 3.29 -2.24
N ARG A 147 2.86 4.20 -2.86
CA ARG A 147 3.33 5.43 -2.20
C ARG A 147 2.18 6.34 -1.83
N LEU A 148 1.17 6.46 -2.70
CA LEU A 148 0.00 7.30 -2.45
C LEU A 148 -0.82 6.78 -1.27
N VAL A 149 -1.06 5.47 -1.17
CA VAL A 149 -1.76 4.87 -0.01
C VAL A 149 -1.02 5.19 1.29
N ASN A 150 0.29 4.93 1.34
CA ASN A 150 1.10 5.22 2.53
C ASN A 150 1.15 6.70 2.87
N PHE A 151 1.25 7.58 1.87
CA PHE A 151 1.24 9.02 2.08
C PHE A 151 -0.09 9.50 2.68
N ILE A 152 -1.23 9.03 2.17
CA ILE A 152 -2.54 9.40 2.70
C ILE A 152 -2.70 8.87 4.13
N ALA A 153 -2.32 7.62 4.38
CA ALA A 153 -2.35 7.04 5.73
C ALA A 153 -1.47 7.82 6.72
N GLN A 154 -0.24 8.19 6.31
CA GLN A 154 0.65 8.99 7.13
C GLN A 154 0.01 10.32 7.53
N LYS A 155 -0.58 11.03 6.57
CA LYS A 155 -1.16 12.36 6.79
C LYS A 155 -2.49 12.35 7.54
N MET A 156 -3.30 11.30 7.34
CA MET A 156 -4.67 11.27 7.83
C MET A 156 -4.85 10.39 9.06
N LEU A 157 -3.92 9.47 9.34
CA LEU A 157 -4.01 8.52 10.45
C LEU A 157 -2.82 8.69 11.40
N THR A 158 -1.60 8.52 10.90
CA THR A 158 -0.38 8.54 11.73
C THR A 158 -0.12 9.90 12.35
N GLU A 159 -0.04 10.97 11.55
CA GLU A 159 0.24 12.32 12.05
C GLU A 159 -0.80 12.79 13.07
N PRO A 160 -2.13 12.65 12.84
CA PRO A 160 -3.13 12.95 13.87
C PRO A 160 -2.94 12.15 15.15
N ARG A 161 -2.71 10.82 15.08
CA ARG A 161 -2.46 9.99 16.25
C ARG A 161 -1.22 10.45 17.03
N GLU A 162 -0.12 10.71 16.35
CA GLU A 162 1.13 11.18 16.98
C GLU A 162 0.94 12.56 17.64
N ILE A 163 0.21 13.47 17.00
CA ILE A 163 -0.12 14.78 17.58
C ILE A 163 -1.00 14.60 18.83
N ASP A 164 -2.02 13.74 18.77
CA ASP A 164 -2.89 13.46 19.91
C ASP A 164 -2.11 12.83 21.07
N GLU A 165 -1.18 11.92 20.80
CA GLU A 165 -0.29 11.33 21.82
C GLU A 165 0.58 12.39 22.50
N ILE A 166 1.17 13.30 21.72
CA ILE A 166 1.96 14.41 22.25
C ILE A 166 1.09 15.34 23.10
N TYR A 167 -0.09 15.71 22.60
CA TYR A 167 -1.00 16.62 23.28
C TYR A 167 -1.56 16.03 24.58
N ASN A 168 -2.00 14.77 24.55
CA ASN A 168 -2.49 14.05 25.73
C ASN A 168 -1.38 13.74 26.75
N GLY A 169 -0.11 13.78 26.33
CA GLY A 169 1.05 13.69 27.21
C GLY A 169 1.36 14.99 27.98
N LEU A 170 0.69 16.11 27.67
CA LEU A 170 0.94 17.39 28.35
C LEU A 170 0.38 17.41 29.79
N PRO A 171 1.05 18.08 30.75
CA PRO A 171 0.52 18.23 32.11
C PRO A 171 -0.83 18.95 32.14
N ALA A 172 -1.75 18.49 33.01
CA ALA A 172 -3.10 19.03 33.14
C ALA A 172 -3.15 20.55 33.40
N ASP A 173 -2.17 21.10 34.10
CA ASP A 173 -2.05 22.54 34.36
C ASP A 173 -1.79 23.36 33.09
N LYS A 174 -1.06 22.78 32.12
CA LYS A 174 -0.79 23.40 30.82
C LYS A 174 -1.97 23.27 29.87
N LEU A 175 -2.67 22.14 29.90
CA LEU A 175 -3.90 21.92 29.13
C LEU A 175 -4.99 22.92 29.51
N ARG A 176 -5.24 23.12 30.81
CA ARG A 176 -6.19 24.14 31.30
C ARG A 176 -5.82 25.55 30.84
N GLY A 177 -4.52 25.89 30.83
CA GLY A 177 -4.06 27.19 30.33
C GLY A 177 -4.25 27.38 28.81
N ILE A 178 -4.25 26.30 28.02
CA ILE A 178 -4.57 26.34 26.58
C ILE A 178 -6.08 26.53 26.40
N GLU A 179 -6.91 25.80 27.14
CA GLU A 179 -8.38 25.93 27.10
C GLU A 179 -8.84 27.33 27.51
N GLU A 180 -8.18 27.97 28.48
CA GLU A 180 -8.47 29.35 28.89
C GLU A 180 -8.03 30.39 27.85
N ARG A 181 -6.98 30.11 27.07
CA ARG A 181 -6.52 30.99 25.97
C ARG A 181 -7.46 30.96 24.78
N ASP A 182 -8.00 29.79 24.46
CA ASP A 182 -8.82 29.57 23.28
C ASP A 182 -10.32 29.89 23.50
N LYS A 183 -10.69 30.32 24.71
CA LYS A 183 -11.97 30.97 25.04
C LYS A 183 -12.00 32.45 24.68
#